data_AF-A0A924RGD0-F1
#
_entry.id   AF-A0A924RGD0-F1
#
_cell.length_a   1.000
_cell.length_b   1.000
_cell.length_c   1.000
_cell.angle_alpha   90.00
_cell.angle_beta   90.00
_cell.angle_gamma   90.00
#
_symmetry.space_group_name_H-M   'P 1'
#
loop_
_entity.id
_entity.type
_entity.pdbx_description
1 polymer ?
#
loop_
_entity_poly.entity_id
_entity_poly.type
_entity_poly.pdbx_seq_one_letter_code
_entity_poly.pdbx_strand_id
1 'polypeptide(L)'
;MSAYIPIMAPSPTLVALNRFGLGARPGDPGLVGRDPRGFVRQQLARPDAALLSTPGLASAAANLRANRQTEMQRERQRAPAPAGAKLPPLPPVEDRIFRAEIPARFSRLAEIEGGLVERLVLFWSNHFAISSA
;
A
#
# COMPACT_ATOMS: atom_id res chain seq x y z
N MET A 1 45.09 -20.23 -7.76
CA MET A 1 44.32 -20.74 -6.60
C MET A 1 43.16 -19.80 -6.35
N SER A 2 41.94 -20.19 -6.73
CA SER A 2 40.72 -19.41 -6.47
C SER A 2 40.20 -19.79 -5.10
N ALA A 3 40.11 -18.83 -4.17
CA ALA A 3 39.57 -19.08 -2.84
C ALA A 3 38.05 -19.27 -2.95
N TYR A 4 37.56 -20.44 -2.56
CA TYR A 4 36.14 -20.69 -2.37
C TYR A 4 35.63 -19.82 -1.21
N ILE A 5 34.84 -18.81 -1.53
CA ILE A 5 34.09 -18.05 -0.52
C ILE A 5 32.75 -18.78 -0.35
N PRO A 6 32.52 -19.53 0.75
CA PRO A 6 31.22 -20.12 0.98
C PRO A 6 30.17 -19.02 1.07
N ILE A 7 29.07 -19.18 0.32
CA ILE A 7 27.89 -18.32 0.47
C ILE A 7 27.33 -18.63 1.85
N MET A 8 27.68 -17.78 2.83
CA MET A 8 27.15 -17.89 4.18
C MET A 8 25.63 -17.67 4.13
N ALA A 9 24.88 -18.52 4.83
CA ALA A 9 23.44 -18.34 4.93
C ALA A 9 23.14 -16.95 5.52
N PRO A 10 22.15 -16.22 4.98
CA PRO A 10 21.83 -14.88 5.47
C PRO A 10 21.39 -14.95 6.93
N SER A 11 21.84 -13.98 7.74
CA SER A 11 21.40 -13.84 9.13
C SER A 11 19.86 -13.84 9.22
N PRO A 12 19.24 -14.56 10.16
CA PRO A 12 17.80 -14.53 10.37
C PRO A 12 17.23 -13.12 10.54
N THR A 13 17.99 -12.20 11.13
CA THR A 13 17.63 -10.78 11.23
C THR A 13 17.56 -10.11 9.85
N LEU A 14 18.53 -10.36 8.98
CA LEU A 14 18.52 -9.83 7.61
C LEU A 14 17.42 -10.44 6.76
N VAL A 15 17.07 -11.71 6.99
CA VAL A 15 15.90 -12.35 6.37
C VAL A 15 14.62 -11.65 6.83
N ALA A 16 14.44 -11.42 8.13
CA ALA A 16 13.28 -10.73 8.66
C ALA A 16 13.11 -9.32 8.06
N LEU A 17 14.18 -8.53 8.00
CA LEU A 17 14.11 -7.14 7.53
C LEU A 17 14.00 -7.00 6.01
N ASN A 18 14.72 -7.81 5.23
CA ASN A 18 14.76 -7.64 3.76
C ASN A 18 13.77 -8.52 3.01
N ARG A 19 13.49 -9.73 3.50
CA ARG A 19 12.58 -10.67 2.84
C ARG A 19 11.14 -10.47 3.29
N PHE A 20 10.93 -10.22 4.58
CA PHE A 20 9.61 -9.95 5.12
C PHE A 20 9.33 -8.46 5.30
N GLY A 21 10.33 -7.65 5.64
CA GLY A 21 10.19 -6.18 5.75
C GLY A 21 10.40 -5.41 4.44
N LEU A 22 10.62 -4.10 4.57
CA LEU A 22 10.88 -3.16 3.47
C LEU A 22 12.38 -2.87 3.27
N GLY A 23 13.26 -3.64 3.92
CA GLY A 23 14.69 -3.39 3.97
C GLY A 23 15.15 -2.97 5.36
N ALA A 24 16.40 -3.28 5.69
CA ALA A 24 16.99 -2.91 6.98
C ALA A 24 17.40 -1.43 7.00
N ARG A 25 16.87 -0.64 7.93
CA ARG A 25 17.34 0.73 8.24
C ARG A 25 18.29 0.72 9.44
N PRO A 26 19.09 1.78 9.63
CA PRO A 26 19.87 1.96 10.86
C PRO A 26 18.98 1.81 12.10
N GLY A 27 19.38 0.98 13.06
CA GLY A 27 18.62 0.69 14.28
C GLY A 27 17.65 -0.50 14.18
N ASP A 28 17.13 -0.83 13.00
CA ASP A 28 16.17 -1.94 12.82
C ASP A 28 16.69 -3.30 13.33
N PRO A 29 17.98 -3.69 13.14
CA PRO A 29 18.49 -4.95 13.70
C PRO A 29 18.35 -5.05 15.22
N GLY A 30 18.40 -3.92 15.94
CA GLY A 30 18.15 -3.87 17.38
C GLY A 30 16.69 -4.15 17.74
N LEU A 31 15.74 -3.66 16.92
CA LEU A 31 14.30 -3.90 17.09
C LEU A 31 13.92 -5.38 16.90
N VAL A 32 14.60 -6.07 15.98
CA VAL A 32 14.38 -7.51 15.74
C VAL A 32 14.82 -8.35 16.94
N GLY A 33 15.89 -7.94 17.61
CA GLY A 33 16.42 -8.61 18.80
C GLY A 33 16.85 -10.07 18.53
N ARG A 34 16.60 -10.94 19.50
CA ARG A 34 17.01 -12.36 19.47
C ARG A 34 15.96 -13.32 18.88
N ASP A 35 14.75 -12.83 18.58
CA ASP A 35 13.69 -13.63 17.97
C ASP A 35 13.16 -13.02 16.66
N PRO A 36 13.90 -13.20 15.54
CA PRO A 36 13.48 -12.68 14.24
C PRO A 36 12.17 -13.27 13.73
N ARG A 37 11.83 -14.50 14.11
CA ARG A 37 10.57 -15.13 13.69
C ARG A 37 9.39 -14.54 14.45
N GLY A 38 9.52 -14.36 15.77
CA GLY A 38 8.55 -13.65 16.59
C GLY A 38 8.34 -12.22 16.12
N PHE A 39 9.42 -11.50 15.79
CA PHE A 39 9.36 -10.15 15.23
C PHE A 39 8.52 -10.06 13.93
N VAL A 40 8.59 -11.07 13.07
CA VAL A 40 7.77 -11.13 11.84
C VAL A 40 6.33 -11.52 12.18
N ARG A 41 6.12 -12.56 12.99
CA ARG A 41 4.78 -13.08 13.31
C ARG A 41 3.91 -12.06 14.05
N GLN A 42 4.48 -11.29 14.97
CA GLN A 42 3.72 -10.31 15.75
C GLN A 42 3.08 -9.22 14.88
N GLN A 43 3.63 -8.94 13.69
CA GLN A 43 3.07 -7.95 12.78
C GLN A 43 1.70 -8.39 12.25
N LEU A 44 1.46 -9.69 12.11
CA LEU A 44 0.17 -10.24 11.68
C LEU A 44 -0.87 -10.30 12.83
N ALA A 45 -0.42 -10.21 14.08
CA ALA A 45 -1.30 -10.31 15.25
C ALA A 45 -1.99 -8.97 15.59
N ARG A 46 -1.60 -7.87 14.93
CA ARG A 46 -2.17 -6.55 15.16
C ARG A 46 -3.36 -6.31 14.23
N PRO A 47 -4.59 -6.19 14.75
CA PRO A 47 -5.71 -5.70 13.96
C PRO A 47 -5.37 -4.33 13.37
N ASP A 48 -5.88 -4.04 12.17
CA ASP A 48 -5.76 -2.74 11.54
C ASP A 48 -4.31 -2.24 11.33
N ALA A 49 -3.31 -3.13 11.32
CA ALA A 49 -1.91 -2.77 11.19
C ALA A 49 -1.56 -1.99 9.90
N ALA A 50 -2.39 -2.15 8.86
CA ALA A 50 -2.30 -1.44 7.58
C ALA A 50 -3.17 -0.18 7.50
N LEU A 51 -3.98 0.13 8.52
CA LEU A 51 -4.94 1.23 8.46
C LEU A 51 -4.21 2.57 8.58
N LEU A 52 -4.41 3.43 7.58
CA LEU A 52 -3.91 4.79 7.60
C LEU A 52 -4.79 5.64 8.53
N SER A 53 -4.18 6.20 9.58
CA SER A 53 -4.86 7.07 10.55
C SER A 53 -4.59 8.56 10.32
N THR A 54 -4.05 8.92 9.15
CA THR A 54 -3.69 10.31 8.82
C THR A 54 -4.94 11.21 8.82
N PRO A 55 -4.95 12.31 9.59
CA PRO A 55 -6.06 13.26 9.59
C PRO A 55 -6.38 13.77 8.19
N GLY A 56 -7.66 13.90 7.87
CA GLY A 56 -8.13 14.40 6.57
C GLY A 56 -8.30 13.33 5.50
N LEU A 57 -7.91 12.08 5.74
CA LEU A 57 -8.28 10.97 4.87
C LEU A 57 -9.75 10.60 5.04
N ALA A 58 -10.44 10.43 3.92
CA ALA A 58 -11.78 9.86 3.91
C ALA A 58 -11.73 8.36 4.24
N SER A 59 -12.74 7.87 4.97
CA SER A 59 -12.88 6.43 5.21
C SER A 59 -13.04 5.63 3.92
N ALA A 60 -12.66 4.35 3.95
CA ALA A 60 -12.88 3.43 2.84
C ALA A 60 -14.36 3.41 2.40
N ALA A 61 -15.29 3.43 3.35
CA ALA A 61 -16.72 3.48 3.06
C ALA A 61 -17.15 4.78 2.34
N ALA A 62 -16.56 5.93 2.71
CA ALA A 62 -16.82 7.19 2.03
C ALA A 62 -16.24 7.19 0.60
N ASN A 63 -15.03 6.68 0.42
CA ASN A 63 -14.39 6.54 -0.90
C ASN A 63 -15.20 5.61 -1.82
N LEU A 64 -15.66 4.45 -1.32
CA LEU A 64 -16.52 3.53 -2.08
C LEU A 64 -17.87 4.13 -2.47
N ARG A 65 -18.46 4.98 -1.61
CA ARG A 65 -19.68 5.72 -1.96
C ARG A 65 -19.43 6.75 -3.05
N ALA A 66 -18.33 7.50 -2.94
CA ALA A 66 -17.95 8.51 -3.93
C ALA A 66 -17.68 7.87 -5.30
N ASN A 67 -16.92 6.78 -5.36
CA ASN A 67 -16.65 6.05 -6.61
C ASN A 67 -17.94 5.56 -7.26
N ARG A 68 -18.82 4.87 -6.52
CA ARG A 68 -20.10 4.39 -7.05
C ARG A 68 -20.99 5.54 -7.56
N GLN A 69 -21.02 6.66 -6.86
CA GLN A 69 -21.79 7.82 -7.29
C GLN A 69 -21.25 8.40 -8.61
N THR A 70 -19.94 8.52 -8.75
CA THR A 70 -19.30 8.98 -9.99
C THR A 70 -19.52 7.99 -11.14
N GLU A 71 -19.43 6.68 -10.89
CA GLU A 71 -19.73 5.64 -11.89
C GLU A 71 -21.18 5.75 -12.42
N MET A 72 -22.16 5.83 -11.52
CA MET A 72 -23.57 6.04 -11.91
C MET A 72 -23.77 7.33 -12.71
N GLN A 73 -23.03 8.40 -12.39
CA GLN A 73 -23.09 9.65 -13.16
C GLN A 73 -22.45 9.49 -14.55
N ARG A 74 -21.31 8.80 -14.66
CA ARG A 74 -20.67 8.48 -15.95
C ARG A 74 -21.60 7.66 -16.84
N GLU A 75 -22.30 6.67 -16.27
CA GLU A 75 -23.30 5.86 -16.99
C GLU A 75 -24.46 6.72 -17.51
N ARG A 76 -24.98 7.63 -16.69
CA ARG A 76 -26.03 8.57 -17.11
C ARG A 76 -25.58 9.50 -18.24
N GLN A 77 -24.33 9.97 -18.21
CA GLN A 77 -23.76 10.79 -19.29
C GLN A 77 -23.55 10.03 -20.60
N ARG A 78 -23.45 8.69 -20.55
CA ARG A 78 -23.36 7.83 -21.75
C ARG A 78 -24.72 7.54 -22.40
N ALA A 79 -25.83 7.81 -21.70
CA ALA A 79 -27.16 7.67 -22.27
C ALA A 79 -27.37 8.67 -23.43
N PRO A 80 -28.20 8.36 -24.45
CA PRO A 80 -28.42 9.24 -25.58
C PRO A 80 -28.97 10.59 -25.10
N ALA A 81 -28.15 11.64 -25.23
CA ALA A 81 -28.57 13.00 -24.97
C ALA A 81 -29.26 13.59 -26.22
N PRO A 82 -30.23 14.50 -26.06
CA PRO A 82 -30.75 15.27 -27.19
C PRO A 82 -29.59 15.96 -27.94
N ALA A 83 -29.69 15.99 -29.27
CA ALA A 83 -28.60 16.37 -30.16
C ALA A 83 -27.97 17.73 -29.77
N GLY A 84 -26.67 17.73 -29.47
CA GLY A 84 -25.86 18.94 -29.25
C GLY A 84 -25.45 19.24 -27.80
N ALA A 85 -26.00 18.55 -26.79
CA ALA A 85 -25.60 18.77 -25.41
C ALA A 85 -24.33 17.98 -25.02
N LYS A 86 -23.17 18.64 -24.99
CA LYS A 86 -21.95 18.08 -24.36
C LYS A 86 -21.96 18.39 -22.86
N LEU A 87 -22.10 17.37 -22.02
CA LEU A 87 -21.91 17.50 -20.57
C LEU A 87 -20.41 17.67 -20.25
N PRO A 88 -20.06 18.49 -19.25
CA PRO A 88 -18.67 18.59 -18.80
C PRO A 88 -18.20 17.25 -18.21
N PRO A 89 -16.92 16.88 -18.38
CA PRO A 89 -16.37 15.67 -17.81
C PRO A 89 -16.43 15.73 -16.28
N LEU A 90 -16.81 14.61 -15.67
CA LEU A 90 -16.83 14.48 -14.22
C LEU A 90 -15.40 14.51 -13.66
N PRO A 91 -15.15 15.18 -12.53
CA PRO A 91 -13.85 15.14 -11.88
C PRO A 91 -13.44 13.68 -11.57
N PRO A 92 -12.18 13.30 -11.80
CA PRO A 92 -11.70 11.96 -11.48
C PRO A 92 -11.63 11.78 -9.96
N VAL A 93 -12.67 11.15 -9.40
CA VAL A 93 -12.76 10.87 -7.96
C VAL A 93 -11.61 9.97 -7.51
N GLU A 94 -11.18 9.08 -8.39
CA GLU A 94 -10.06 8.16 -8.21
C GLU A 94 -8.74 8.92 -8.03
N ASP A 95 -8.47 9.92 -8.89
CA ASP A 95 -7.27 10.75 -8.78
C ASP A 95 -7.24 11.55 -7.47
N ARG A 96 -8.39 12.08 -7.05
CA ARG A 96 -8.50 12.80 -5.77
C ARG A 96 -8.18 11.89 -4.59
N ILE A 97 -8.76 10.69 -4.57
CA ILE A 97 -8.51 9.69 -3.51
C ILE A 97 -7.03 9.30 -3.52
N PHE A 98 -6.49 8.96 -4.69
CA PHE A 98 -5.10 8.57 -4.85
C PHE A 98 -4.14 9.66 -4.36
N ARG A 99 -4.31 10.90 -4.82
CA ARG A 99 -3.46 12.03 -4.43
C ARG A 99 -3.49 12.32 -2.93
N ALA A 100 -4.63 12.09 -2.27
CA ALA A 100 -4.74 12.23 -0.82
C ALA A 100 -4.04 11.08 -0.07
N GLU A 101 -4.14 9.84 -0.55
CA GLU A 101 -3.55 8.67 0.09
C GLU A 101 -2.02 8.57 -0.07
N ILE A 102 -1.46 9.01 -1.21
CA ILE A 102 -0.02 8.90 -1.48
C ILE A 102 0.87 9.46 -0.36
N PRO A 103 0.72 10.71 0.10
CA PRO A 103 1.58 11.23 1.17
C PRO A 103 1.40 10.45 2.47
N ALA A 104 0.18 10.04 2.81
CA ALA A 104 -0.09 9.25 4.01
C ALA A 104 0.60 7.87 3.96
N ARG A 105 0.55 7.19 2.82
CA ARG A 105 1.24 5.91 2.60
C ARG A 105 2.75 6.10 2.63
N PHE A 106 3.27 7.14 1.99
CA PHE A 106 4.70 7.41 1.99
C PHE A 106 5.24 7.65 3.41
N SER A 107 4.58 8.51 4.19
CA SER A 107 4.94 8.75 5.60
C SER A 107 4.88 7.45 6.41
N ARG A 108 3.82 6.65 6.24
CA ARG A 108 3.70 5.35 6.89
C ARG A 108 4.88 4.44 6.60
N LEU A 109 5.25 4.28 5.32
CA LEU A 109 6.37 3.42 4.90
C LEU A 109 7.73 3.91 5.43
N ALA A 110 7.90 5.23 5.61
CA ALA A 110 9.12 5.80 6.18
C ALA A 110 9.26 5.50 7.68
N GLU A 111 8.13 5.44 8.41
CA GLU A 111 8.11 5.42 9.87
C GLU A 111 7.87 4.02 10.48
N ILE A 112 7.22 3.10 9.77
CA ILE A 112 6.82 1.79 10.33
C ILE A 112 7.98 1.03 10.98
N GLU A 113 7.70 0.32 12.07
CA GLU A 113 8.60 -0.67 12.64
C GLU A 113 8.15 -2.07 12.21
N GLY A 114 8.98 -2.73 11.38
CA GLY A 114 8.60 -3.97 10.72
C GLY A 114 7.72 -3.72 9.49
N GLY A 115 8.06 -4.36 8.38
CA GLY A 115 7.49 -4.04 7.06
C GLY A 115 6.58 -5.08 6.44
N LEU A 116 6.26 -6.18 7.13
CA LEU A 116 5.51 -7.29 6.55
C LEU A 116 4.13 -6.88 6.09
N VAL A 117 3.37 -6.22 6.95
CA VAL A 117 1.98 -5.85 6.67
C VAL A 117 1.94 -4.86 5.50
N GLU A 118 2.79 -3.83 5.52
CA GLU A 118 2.84 -2.86 4.43
C GLU A 118 3.37 -3.47 3.11
N ARG A 119 4.29 -4.43 3.19
CA ARG A 119 4.72 -5.20 2.02
C ARG A 119 3.57 -5.99 1.40
N LEU A 120 2.70 -6.59 2.22
CA LEU A 120 1.50 -7.28 1.74
C LEU A 120 0.52 -6.28 1.11
N VAL A 121 0.32 -5.11 1.72
CA VAL A 121 -0.51 -4.04 1.15
C VAL A 121 0.01 -3.65 -0.23
N LEU A 122 1.30 -3.32 -0.36
CA LEU A 122 1.92 -2.94 -1.63
C LEU A 122 1.83 -4.05 -2.68
N PHE A 123 2.06 -5.30 -2.27
CA PHE A 123 1.93 -6.45 -3.15
C PHE A 123 0.51 -6.55 -3.72
N TRP A 124 -0.52 -6.57 -2.88
CA TRP A 124 -1.90 -6.73 -3.35
C TRP A 124 -2.46 -5.49 -4.05
N SER A 125 -2.03 -4.28 -3.65
CA SER A 125 -2.41 -3.04 -4.34
C SER A 125 -1.90 -2.98 -5.77
N ASN A 126 -0.74 -3.58 -6.06
CA ASN A 126 -0.18 -3.60 -7.42
C ASN A 126 -0.54 -4.88 -8.19
N HIS A 127 -0.60 -6.04 -7.53
CA HIS A 127 -0.74 -7.33 -8.20
C HIS A 127 -2.13 -7.54 -8.82
N PHE A 128 -3.17 -6.92 -8.26
CA PHE A 128 -4.52 -6.92 -8.84
C PHE A 128 -4.82 -5.68 -9.68
N ALA A 129 -3.89 -4.74 -9.80
CA ALA A 129 -4.05 -3.57 -10.65
C ALA A 129 -3.67 -3.95 -12.09
N ILE A 130 -4.68 -4.15 -12.94
CA ILE A 130 -4.46 -4.27 -14.39
C ILE A 130 -4.48 -2.86 -14.96
N SER A 131 -3.39 -2.46 -15.62
CA SER A 131 -3.35 -1.21 -16.39
C SER A 131 -4.28 -1.37 -17.60
N SER A 132 -5.37 -0.61 -17.64
CA SER A 132 -6.14 -0.41 -18.88
C SER A 132 -5.40 0.64 -19.72
N ALA A 133 -4.34 0.20 -20.39
CA ALA A 133 -3.75 1.00 -21.48
C ALA A 133 -4.71 1.07 -22.66
#